data_AF-A0A812R665-F1
#
_entry.id   AF-A0A812R665-F1
#
_cell.length_a   1.000
_cell.length_b   1.000
_cell.length_c   1.000
_cell.angle_alpha   90.00
_cell.angle_beta   90.00
_cell.angle_gamma   90.00
#
_symmetry.space_group_name_H-M   'P 1'
#
loop_
_entity.id
_entity.type
_entity.pdbx_description
1 polymer ?
#
loop_
_entity_poly.entity_id
_entity_poly.type
_entity_poly.pdbx_seq_one_letter_code
_entity_poly.pdbx_strand_id
1 'polypeptide(L)'
;MGHDAVNNELRNVFRWNYAGIARANYIMEYRNKIDFDGKDQIIAQTQFLRAFYYFQLVKYFGDVPLIIDRRLGAEEVTTVDRTPRAEVYAQIEADLQAAAAVLPWNNPVKGRVEKGAALALLGKVHLYQKEYQLAANALDRVINEGGFSLLPDYQNLWYEAFEDNSETVFDIEYSNLEGGGYGCIICLEGNAAPGFHGIRQYEGPIYGDGNSYNLPTADLYNFFDNNDPRKDITVLDIEAFKAAQTDPSSVSYATGAGGHTGYYNNKYIKRKSELGLPDDDLTSPLNYKVIRYADVLLMAAEAHAQLGAEQQARDLVNLVRNRVGMGDIMSSGTQLLDDIYRERRLELSGEGHRFFDLVRTGRAAAEIDNFVAGKHELFPIPQEPTIGNAPTQADAAFTFQATAASDNIIEFTANNPSLDASWDFGNGSTAKGSKVQAAYPFAGTYTVTLTVQNSGGSASSSQDVTIANDDPSLIDNPLFGLLTGGSEKTWAIDSVGDAHFGVGPDPVGAAGNYPEWYAAKSLEKSGSGMYDDRYTFKLSGFGFDMVTNGDVYVNTEHAGIAPFDDTTASNV
;
A
#
# COMPACT_ATOMS: atom_id res chain seq x y z
N MET A 1 8.89 -13.31 9.66
CA MET A 1 9.39 -12.83 8.35
C MET A 1 10.77 -13.42 8.14
N GLY A 2 11.06 -13.92 6.94
CA GLY A 2 12.38 -14.42 6.59
C GLY A 2 13.39 -13.29 6.45
N HIS A 3 14.67 -13.58 6.73
CA HIS A 3 15.80 -12.71 6.36
C HIS A 3 16.15 -12.97 4.89
N ASP A 4 15.22 -12.64 4.00
CA ASP A 4 15.31 -12.90 2.57
C ASP A 4 15.12 -11.60 1.76
N ALA A 5 15.69 -11.59 0.55
CA ALA A 5 15.70 -10.41 -0.30
C ALA A 5 14.34 -10.13 -0.95
N VAL A 6 13.46 -11.13 -1.06
CA VAL A 6 12.13 -11.01 -1.69
C VAL A 6 11.12 -10.67 -0.61
N ASN A 7 11.27 -9.46 -0.07
CA ASN A 7 10.49 -8.98 1.06
C ASN A 7 9.91 -7.60 0.76
N ASN A 8 8.57 -7.51 0.73
CA ASN A 8 7.87 -6.26 0.43
C ASN A 8 8.21 -5.13 1.41
N GLU A 9 8.38 -5.43 2.70
CA GLU A 9 8.64 -4.41 3.72
C GLU A 9 10.05 -3.86 3.58
N LEU A 10 11.05 -4.72 3.37
CA LEU A 10 12.42 -4.27 3.09
C LEU A 10 12.48 -3.45 1.79
N ARG A 11 11.72 -3.86 0.76
CA ARG A 11 11.59 -3.10 -0.49
C ARG A 11 10.99 -1.72 -0.25
N ASN A 12 9.96 -1.61 0.60
CA ASN A 12 9.35 -0.34 0.96
C ASN A 12 10.33 0.57 1.70
N VAL A 13 11.07 0.06 2.70
CA VAL A 13 12.13 0.80 3.39
C VAL A 13 13.14 1.36 2.39
N PHE A 14 13.61 0.52 1.46
CA PHE A 14 14.59 0.96 0.46
C PHE A 14 14.01 2.04 -0.47
N ARG A 15 12.86 1.76 -1.10
CA ARG A 15 12.23 2.65 -2.09
C ARG A 15 11.81 4.00 -1.52
N TRP A 16 11.21 4.02 -0.33
CA TRP A 16 10.71 5.26 0.26
C TRP A 16 11.83 6.19 0.72
N ASN A 17 12.92 5.64 1.27
CA ASN A 17 14.09 6.46 1.61
C ASN A 17 14.75 7.03 0.35
N TYR A 18 14.89 6.25 -0.75
CA TYR A 18 15.39 6.80 -2.01
C TYR A 18 14.45 7.82 -2.66
N ALA A 19 13.14 7.66 -2.51
CA ALA A 19 12.18 8.67 -2.95
C ALA A 19 12.39 10.00 -2.19
N GLY A 20 12.61 9.93 -0.87
CA GLY A 20 12.99 11.07 -0.05
C GLY A 20 14.29 11.72 -0.50
N ILE A 21 15.33 10.94 -0.74
CA ILE A 21 16.64 11.40 -1.25
C ILE A 21 16.49 12.07 -2.61
N ALA A 22 15.71 11.50 -3.54
CA ALA A 22 15.49 12.09 -4.85
C ALA A 22 14.79 13.46 -4.76
N ARG A 23 13.83 13.62 -3.84
CA ARG A 23 13.18 14.91 -3.56
C ARG A 23 14.14 15.92 -2.94
N ALA A 24 14.95 15.50 -1.96
CA ALA A 24 15.96 16.35 -1.37
C ALA A 24 17.00 16.81 -2.40
N ASN A 25 17.51 15.88 -3.20
CA ASN A 25 18.46 16.17 -4.26
C ASN A 25 17.88 17.09 -5.34
N TYR A 26 16.58 17.01 -5.63
CA TYR A 26 15.95 17.95 -6.54
C TYR A 26 16.03 19.40 -6.04
N ILE A 27 15.76 19.64 -4.75
CA ILE A 27 15.93 20.97 -4.14
C ILE A 27 17.41 21.38 -4.21
N MET A 28 18.31 20.46 -3.84
CA MET A 28 19.74 20.74 -3.82
C MET A 28 20.31 21.06 -5.20
N GLU A 29 19.89 20.37 -6.26
CA GLU A 29 20.31 20.60 -7.66
C GLU A 29 20.02 22.05 -8.12
N TYR A 30 18.94 22.66 -7.60
CA TYR A 30 18.48 24.00 -7.99
C TYR A 30 18.80 25.09 -6.97
N ARG A 31 19.44 24.77 -5.84
CA ARG A 31 19.67 25.72 -4.73
C ARG A 31 20.36 27.03 -5.14
N ASN A 32 21.23 26.99 -6.15
CA ASN A 32 21.97 28.17 -6.62
C ASN A 32 21.26 28.92 -7.76
N LYS A 33 20.10 28.43 -8.22
CA LYS A 33 19.35 29.02 -9.36
C LYS A 33 18.22 29.96 -8.92
N ILE A 34 17.85 29.96 -7.64
CA ILE A 34 16.75 30.74 -7.07
C ILE A 34 17.22 31.32 -5.74
N ASP A 35 16.86 32.56 -5.44
CA ASP A 35 17.23 33.25 -4.19
C ASP A 35 16.02 33.91 -3.54
N PHE A 36 15.86 33.76 -2.23
CA PHE A 36 14.73 34.28 -1.44
C PHE A 36 15.01 34.21 0.07
N ASP A 37 14.29 35.01 0.86
CA ASP A 37 14.42 35.03 2.32
C ASP A 37 14.06 33.66 2.95
N GLY A 38 14.92 33.17 3.85
CA GLY A 38 14.73 31.86 4.50
C GLY A 38 15.22 30.66 3.68
N LYS A 39 15.77 30.88 2.48
CA LYS A 39 16.38 29.83 1.64
C LYS A 39 17.39 28.97 2.40
N ASP A 40 18.31 29.57 3.15
CA ASP A 40 19.34 28.82 3.87
C ASP A 40 18.73 27.85 4.89
N GLN A 41 17.64 28.23 5.55
CA GLN A 41 16.92 27.34 6.47
C GLN A 41 16.26 26.18 5.72
N ILE A 42 15.70 26.40 4.52
CA ILE A 42 15.13 25.32 3.70
C ILE A 42 16.22 24.36 3.23
N ILE A 43 17.39 24.88 2.81
CA ILE A 43 18.52 24.04 2.43
C ILE A 43 19.00 23.22 3.62
N ALA A 44 19.12 23.81 4.80
CA ALA A 44 19.50 23.11 6.02
C ALA A 44 18.49 22.01 6.42
N GLN A 45 17.18 22.28 6.34
CA GLN A 45 16.14 21.26 6.56
C GLN A 45 16.24 20.13 5.52
N THR A 46 16.53 20.47 4.25
CA THR A 46 16.70 19.50 3.17
C THR A 46 17.90 18.59 3.40
N GLN A 47 19.03 19.15 3.83
CA GLN A 47 20.24 18.39 4.17
C GLN A 47 19.99 17.45 5.35
N PHE A 48 19.31 17.91 6.41
CA PHE A 48 18.90 17.05 7.51
C PHE A 48 18.05 15.87 7.03
N LEU A 49 17.03 16.11 6.20
CA LEU A 49 16.16 15.04 5.69
C LEU A 49 16.95 14.04 4.83
N ARG A 50 17.86 14.51 3.97
CA ARG A 50 18.74 13.64 3.19
C ARG A 50 19.63 12.77 4.08
N ALA A 51 20.24 13.37 5.11
CA ALA A 51 21.02 12.66 6.10
C ALA A 51 20.18 11.62 6.87
N PHE A 52 18.95 11.98 7.26
CA PHE A 52 18.01 11.08 7.91
C PHE A 52 17.70 9.85 7.05
N TYR A 53 17.37 10.03 5.76
CA TYR A 53 17.07 8.93 4.84
C TYR A 53 18.28 8.03 4.59
N TYR A 54 19.48 8.60 4.38
CA TYR A 54 20.69 7.81 4.26
C TYR A 54 21.03 7.07 5.54
N PHE A 55 20.79 7.67 6.72
CA PHE A 55 21.00 7.01 7.99
C PHE A 55 20.07 5.80 8.16
N GLN A 56 18.80 5.88 7.73
CA GLN A 56 17.94 4.69 7.69
C GLN A 56 18.50 3.62 6.75
N LEU A 57 18.91 3.99 5.53
CA LEU A 57 19.44 3.05 4.55
C LEU A 57 20.72 2.34 5.03
N VAL A 58 21.71 3.08 5.52
CA VAL A 58 23.02 2.51 5.92
C VAL A 58 22.88 1.61 7.16
N LYS A 59 21.98 1.96 8.09
CA LYS A 59 21.67 1.12 9.26
C LYS A 59 21.04 -0.21 8.89
N TYR A 60 20.18 -0.23 7.86
CA TYR A 60 19.50 -1.45 7.43
C TYR A 60 20.39 -2.28 6.50
N PHE A 61 21.06 -1.66 5.54
CA PHE A 61 21.63 -2.37 4.39
C PHE A 61 23.17 -2.29 4.28
N GLY A 62 23.82 -1.50 5.14
CA GLY A 62 25.26 -1.24 5.04
C GLY A 62 25.56 -0.40 3.80
N ASP A 63 26.38 -0.92 2.90
CA ASP A 63 26.75 -0.20 1.67
C ASP A 63 25.50 0.01 0.80
N VAL A 64 25.31 1.23 0.28
CA VAL A 64 24.15 1.61 -0.53
C VAL A 64 24.56 2.66 -1.58
N PRO A 65 23.86 2.77 -2.72
CA PRO A 65 24.11 3.83 -3.70
C PRO A 65 24.12 5.24 -3.08
N LEU A 66 25.20 6.01 -3.31
CA LEU A 66 25.30 7.40 -2.85
C LEU A 66 25.09 8.40 -3.99
N ILE A 67 23.92 9.06 -4.00
CA ILE A 67 23.52 10.07 -4.97
C ILE A 67 23.38 11.43 -4.25
N ILE A 68 24.17 12.42 -4.64
CA ILE A 68 24.22 13.74 -3.99
C ILE A 68 24.00 14.85 -5.01
N ASP A 69 23.10 15.78 -4.66
CA ASP A 69 22.81 17.02 -5.39
C ASP A 69 22.36 16.85 -6.85
N ARG A 70 21.89 15.65 -7.20
CA ARG A 70 21.36 15.33 -8.53
C ARG A 70 20.32 14.22 -8.48
N ARG A 71 19.54 14.11 -9.55
CA ARG A 71 18.65 12.97 -9.80
C ARG A 71 19.28 12.02 -10.82
N LEU A 72 18.99 10.74 -10.68
CA LEU A 72 19.41 9.72 -11.66
C LEU A 72 18.38 9.63 -12.79
N GLY A 73 18.86 9.36 -14.01
CA GLY A 73 18.01 8.95 -15.13
C GLY A 73 17.59 7.48 -15.01
N ALA A 74 16.54 7.07 -15.72
CA ALA A 74 16.00 5.71 -15.65
C ALA A 74 17.03 4.62 -16.01
N GLU A 75 17.88 4.88 -17.01
CA GLU A 75 18.97 3.96 -17.38
C GLU A 75 20.05 3.94 -16.30
N GLU A 76 20.45 5.10 -15.80
CA GLU A 76 21.53 5.23 -14.82
C GLU A 76 21.24 4.46 -13.52
N VAL A 77 19.97 4.47 -13.06
CA VAL A 77 19.51 3.73 -11.88
C VAL A 77 19.85 2.24 -11.98
N THR A 78 19.88 1.65 -13.18
CA THR A 78 20.19 0.23 -13.38
C THR A 78 21.67 -0.12 -13.27
N THR A 79 22.55 0.89 -13.24
CA THR A 79 24.01 0.73 -13.26
C THR A 79 24.72 1.35 -12.07
N VAL A 80 24.00 1.99 -11.13
CA VAL A 80 24.64 2.62 -9.96
C VAL A 80 25.08 1.55 -8.96
N ASP A 81 26.39 1.52 -8.71
CA ASP A 81 26.98 0.65 -7.70
C ASP A 81 26.72 1.14 -6.27
N ARG A 82 26.83 0.22 -5.32
CA ARG A 82 26.79 0.53 -3.89
C ARG A 82 28.06 1.26 -3.48
N THR A 83 27.90 2.31 -2.67
CA THR A 83 29.00 3.05 -2.07
C THR A 83 29.30 2.49 -0.68
N PRO A 84 30.58 2.31 -0.29
CA PRO A 84 30.95 1.83 1.04
C PRO A 84 30.27 2.64 2.15
N ARG A 85 29.77 1.96 3.18
CA ARG A 85 29.03 2.60 4.29
C ARG A 85 29.79 3.76 4.95
N ALA A 86 31.11 3.70 4.99
CA ALA A 86 31.95 4.76 5.59
C ALA A 86 31.82 6.09 4.81
N GLU A 87 31.74 6.03 3.49
CA GLU A 87 31.54 7.23 2.66
C GLU A 87 30.10 7.74 2.76
N VAL A 88 29.12 6.84 2.91
CA VAL A 88 27.73 7.22 3.19
C VAL A 88 27.63 7.95 4.54
N TYR A 89 28.29 7.45 5.58
CA TYR A 89 28.36 8.13 6.88
C TYR A 89 29.03 9.49 6.79
N ALA A 90 30.17 9.62 6.10
CA ALA A 90 30.85 10.90 5.91
C ALA A 90 29.92 11.95 5.27
N GLN A 91 29.08 11.55 4.32
CA GLN A 91 28.10 12.43 3.70
C GLN A 91 26.93 12.79 4.64
N ILE A 92 26.45 11.83 5.44
CA ILE A 92 25.46 12.08 6.50
C ILE A 92 25.98 13.13 7.50
N GLU A 93 27.21 12.96 7.97
CA GLU A 93 27.86 13.89 8.90
C GLU A 93 27.99 15.29 8.31
N ALA A 94 28.44 15.40 7.05
CA ALA A 94 28.59 16.67 6.36
C ALA A 94 27.24 17.42 6.25
N ASP A 95 26.17 16.72 5.88
CA ASP A 95 24.83 17.30 5.78
C ASP A 95 24.28 17.74 7.15
N LEU A 96 24.47 16.94 8.21
CA LEU A 96 24.00 17.28 9.55
C LEU A 96 24.78 18.44 10.18
N GLN A 97 26.10 18.49 9.98
CA GLN A 97 26.94 19.60 10.44
C GLN A 97 26.54 20.91 9.73
N ALA A 98 26.32 20.87 8.42
CA ALA A 98 25.83 22.01 7.65
C ALA A 98 24.44 22.47 8.12
N ALA A 99 23.53 21.53 8.36
CA ALA A 99 22.19 21.83 8.85
C ALA A 99 22.24 22.48 10.25
N ALA A 100 22.97 21.89 11.19
CA ALA A 100 23.09 22.39 12.57
C ALA A 100 23.74 23.78 12.65
N ALA A 101 24.58 24.17 11.68
CA ALA A 101 25.17 25.50 11.62
C ALA A 101 24.12 26.60 11.31
N VAL A 102 23.05 26.27 10.58
CA VAL A 102 22.08 27.22 10.04
C VAL A 102 20.75 27.22 10.78
N LEU A 103 20.25 26.04 11.17
CA LEU A 103 18.92 25.90 11.75
C LEU A 103 18.79 26.68 13.07
N PRO A 104 17.60 27.22 13.40
CA PRO A 104 17.35 27.82 14.71
C PRO A 104 17.17 26.73 15.78
N TRP A 105 17.31 27.11 17.06
CA TRP A 105 16.99 26.24 18.19
C TRP A 105 15.50 26.02 18.40
N ASN A 106 14.66 26.88 17.83
CA ASN A 106 13.20 26.81 17.91
C ASN A 106 12.63 27.28 16.57
N ASN A 107 11.65 26.54 16.05
CA ASN A 107 10.87 26.89 14.88
C ASN A 107 9.38 27.09 15.27
N PRO A 108 8.77 28.24 14.92
CA PRO A 108 7.36 28.46 15.22
C PRO A 108 6.40 27.54 14.44
N VAL A 109 6.89 26.84 13.41
CA VAL A 109 6.09 25.88 12.65
C VAL A 109 6.43 24.48 13.13
N LYS A 110 5.46 23.86 13.82
CA LYS A 110 5.52 22.47 14.31
C LYS A 110 5.98 21.49 13.20
N GLY A 111 6.77 20.50 13.59
CA GLY A 111 7.29 19.44 12.71
C GLY A 111 8.46 19.85 11.79
N ARG A 112 8.83 21.13 11.74
CA ARG A 112 10.02 21.55 11.00
C ARG A 112 11.29 21.19 11.76
N VAL A 113 12.33 20.84 11.02
CA VAL A 113 13.62 20.48 11.60
C VAL A 113 14.25 21.69 12.29
N GLU A 114 14.71 21.47 13.52
CA GLU A 114 15.44 22.43 14.34
C GLU A 114 16.90 22.01 14.54
N LYS A 115 17.73 22.91 15.10
CA LYS A 115 19.14 22.64 15.41
C LYS A 115 19.29 21.45 16.37
N GLY A 116 18.38 21.34 17.35
CA GLY A 116 18.36 20.21 18.29
C GLY A 116 18.24 18.87 17.58
N ALA A 117 17.32 18.74 16.63
CA ALA A 117 17.15 17.54 15.80
C ALA A 117 18.42 17.19 15.03
N ALA A 118 19.04 18.16 14.35
CA ALA A 118 20.25 17.95 13.58
C ALA A 118 21.44 17.49 14.44
N LEU A 119 21.66 18.13 15.60
CA LEU A 119 22.71 17.74 16.53
C LEU A 119 22.45 16.39 17.19
N ALA A 120 21.20 16.10 17.56
CA ALA A 120 20.84 14.82 18.18
C ALA A 120 21.02 13.66 17.20
N LEU A 121 20.63 13.84 15.93
CA LEU A 121 20.86 12.85 14.88
C LEU A 121 22.36 12.70 14.57
N LEU A 122 23.13 13.80 14.55
CA LEU A 122 24.59 13.76 14.39
C LEU A 122 25.27 12.97 15.51
N GLY A 123 24.88 13.23 16.76
CA GLY A 123 25.35 12.48 17.91
C GLY A 123 25.05 10.99 17.82
N LYS A 124 23.83 10.64 17.37
CA LYS A 124 23.41 9.26 17.13
C LYS A 124 24.22 8.60 16.02
N VAL A 125 24.50 9.31 14.93
CA VAL A 125 25.36 8.83 13.82
C VAL A 125 26.77 8.52 14.31
N HIS A 126 27.41 9.45 15.02
CA HIS A 126 28.73 9.23 15.62
C HIS A 126 28.73 8.05 16.61
N LEU A 127 27.68 7.91 17.44
CA LEU A 127 27.56 6.80 18.38
C LEU A 127 27.49 5.44 17.66
N TYR A 128 26.78 5.36 16.54
CA TYR A 128 26.70 4.13 15.72
C TYR A 128 28.04 3.76 15.08
N GLN A 129 28.93 4.75 14.89
CA GLN A 129 30.29 4.57 14.38
C GLN A 129 31.34 4.38 15.49
N LYS A 130 30.93 4.42 16.77
CA LYS A 130 31.81 4.38 17.96
C LYS A 130 32.75 5.59 18.07
N GLU A 131 32.36 6.72 17.48
CA GLU A 131 33.08 7.99 17.55
C GLU A 131 32.65 8.76 18.80
N TYR A 132 32.91 8.17 19.96
CA TYR A 132 32.31 8.59 21.24
C TYR A 132 32.56 10.05 21.59
N GLN A 133 33.75 10.59 21.30
CA GLN A 133 34.04 12.01 21.54
C GLN A 133 33.18 12.94 20.68
N LEU A 134 32.97 12.61 19.39
CA LEU A 134 32.14 13.41 18.49
C LEU A 134 30.65 13.28 18.87
N ALA A 135 30.23 12.07 19.28
CA ALA A 135 28.89 11.84 19.80
C ALA A 135 28.62 12.70 21.04
N ALA A 136 29.50 12.65 22.05
CA ALA A 136 29.40 13.45 23.27
C ALA A 136 29.35 14.96 22.95
N ASN A 137 30.25 15.44 22.09
CA ASN A 137 30.27 16.86 21.69
C ASN A 137 28.94 17.33 21.09
N ALA A 138 28.31 16.53 20.22
CA ALA A 138 27.04 16.91 19.61
C ALA A 138 25.87 16.83 20.61
N LEU A 139 25.80 15.75 21.40
CA LEU A 139 24.69 15.51 22.34
C LEU A 139 24.73 16.46 23.54
N ASP A 140 25.92 16.77 24.07
CA ASP A 140 26.08 17.74 25.17
C ASP A 140 25.59 19.13 24.75
N ARG A 141 25.72 19.50 23.48
CA ARG A 141 25.14 20.75 22.98
C ARG A 141 23.62 20.72 22.97
N VAL A 142 22.99 19.59 22.60
CA VAL A 142 21.53 19.45 22.70
C VAL A 142 21.07 19.61 24.15
N ILE A 143 21.80 19.00 25.09
CA ILE A 143 21.51 19.04 26.53
C ILE A 143 21.68 20.45 27.11
N ASN A 144 22.77 21.13 26.78
CA ASN A 144 23.15 22.40 27.42
C ASN A 144 22.55 23.64 26.73
N GLU A 145 22.31 23.57 25.42
CA GLU A 145 21.89 24.73 24.60
C GLU A 145 20.43 24.60 24.12
N GLY A 146 19.86 23.38 24.08
CA GLY A 146 18.60 23.11 23.38
C GLY A 146 17.30 23.41 24.13
N GLY A 147 17.35 23.57 25.44
CA GLY A 147 16.16 23.89 26.25
C GLY A 147 15.15 22.75 26.41
N PHE A 148 15.51 21.52 26.03
CA PHE A 148 14.69 20.32 26.21
C PHE A 148 14.66 19.88 27.69
N SER A 149 13.59 19.18 28.08
CA SER A 149 13.45 18.61 29.42
C SER A 149 12.62 17.32 29.38
N LEU A 150 12.89 16.39 30.30
CA LEU A 150 12.03 15.21 30.45
C LEU A 150 10.62 15.65 30.88
N LEU A 151 9.60 15.06 30.26
CA LEU A 151 8.24 15.22 30.78
C LEU A 151 8.17 14.60 32.19
N PRO A 152 7.61 15.33 33.19
CA PRO A 152 7.51 14.79 34.55
C PRO A 152 6.69 13.51 34.63
N ASP A 153 5.59 13.45 33.87
CA ASP A 153 4.76 12.26 33.76
C ASP A 153 5.13 11.48 32.48
N TYR A 154 5.70 10.30 32.67
CA TYR A 154 6.09 9.42 31.57
C TYR A 154 4.92 8.96 30.71
N GLN A 155 3.72 8.85 31.30
CA GLN A 155 2.53 8.36 30.59
C GLN A 155 2.09 9.35 29.51
N ASN A 156 2.30 10.66 29.76
CA ASN A 156 1.89 11.71 28.85
C ASN A 156 2.63 11.70 27.51
N LEU A 157 3.77 11.02 27.40
CA LEU A 157 4.47 10.85 26.11
C LEU A 157 3.62 10.11 25.06
N TRP A 158 2.60 9.35 25.47
CA TRP A 158 1.89 8.39 24.62
C TRP A 158 0.44 8.79 24.35
N TYR A 159 0.15 10.09 24.44
CA TYR A 159 -1.16 10.68 24.16
C TYR A 159 -1.05 11.87 23.22
N GLU A 160 -1.99 11.98 22.29
CA GLU A 160 -2.07 13.07 21.30
C GLU A 160 -2.10 14.45 21.97
N ALA A 161 -2.82 14.56 23.09
CA ALA A 161 -2.99 15.81 23.84
C ALA A 161 -1.68 16.42 24.39
N PHE A 162 -0.57 15.66 24.34
CA PHE A 162 0.74 16.06 24.84
C PHE A 162 1.81 15.99 23.75
N GLU A 163 1.45 15.96 22.46
CA GLU A 163 2.43 16.19 21.39
C GLU A 163 2.98 17.62 21.46
N ASP A 164 4.15 17.86 20.85
CA ASP A 164 4.91 19.12 20.97
C ASP A 164 5.37 19.44 22.41
N ASN A 165 5.57 18.41 23.22
CA ASN A 165 6.06 18.59 24.60
C ASN A 165 7.57 18.87 24.64
N SER A 166 8.06 19.25 25.83
CA SER A 166 9.45 19.61 26.07
C SER A 166 10.48 18.47 25.91
N GLU A 167 10.04 17.22 25.75
CA GLU A 167 10.90 16.07 25.45
C GLU A 167 11.06 15.83 23.94
N THR A 168 10.26 16.50 23.10
CA THR A 168 10.25 16.33 21.64
C THR A 168 11.47 16.98 21.01
N VAL A 169 12.39 16.18 20.48
CA VAL A 169 13.57 16.68 19.74
C VAL A 169 13.34 16.58 18.24
N PHE A 170 12.76 15.47 17.78
CA PHE A 170 12.24 15.31 16.43
C PHE A 170 11.21 14.18 16.37
N ASP A 171 10.04 14.47 15.82
CA ASP A 171 8.95 13.53 15.59
C ASP A 171 8.41 13.63 14.16
N ILE A 172 7.65 12.62 13.75
CA ILE A 172 6.87 12.64 12.53
C ILE A 172 5.45 13.05 12.91
N GLU A 173 5.02 14.17 12.35
CA GLU A 173 3.66 14.71 12.49
C GLU A 173 2.66 13.85 11.76
N TYR A 174 1.66 13.36 12.50
CA TYR A 174 0.51 12.64 11.97
C TYR A 174 -0.79 13.40 12.24
N SER A 175 -1.77 13.21 11.36
CA SER A 175 -3.10 13.82 11.46
C SER A 175 -4.19 12.75 11.37
N ASN A 176 -5.36 13.05 11.94
CA ASN A 176 -6.57 12.26 11.77
C ASN A 176 -7.61 12.93 10.86
N LEU A 177 -7.19 13.99 10.14
CA LEU A 177 -8.08 14.86 9.38
C LEU A 177 -8.35 14.34 7.97
N GLU A 178 -7.35 13.76 7.34
CA GLU A 178 -7.42 13.19 6.00
C GLU A 178 -6.73 11.81 6.01
N GLY A 179 -7.15 10.89 5.12
CA GLY A 179 -6.61 9.54 5.16
C GLY A 179 -6.87 8.69 3.93
N GLY A 180 -5.82 8.02 3.47
CA GLY A 180 -5.84 6.95 2.49
C GLY A 180 -6.33 5.61 3.06
N GLY A 181 -6.30 4.57 2.24
CA GLY A 181 -6.65 3.21 2.65
C GLY A 181 -5.47 2.25 2.44
N TYR A 182 -5.69 0.97 2.73
CA TYR A 182 -4.70 -0.11 2.52
C TYR A 182 -4.12 -0.17 1.08
N GLY A 183 -4.82 0.39 0.09
CA GLY A 183 -4.33 0.51 -1.29
C GLY A 183 -3.22 1.56 -1.50
N CYS A 184 -3.03 2.51 -0.57
CA CYS A 184 -1.96 3.50 -0.61
C CYS A 184 -1.52 3.93 0.79
N ILE A 185 -0.65 3.14 1.43
CA ILE A 185 -0.09 3.46 2.77
C ILE A 185 0.72 4.78 2.76
N ILE A 186 1.36 5.13 1.64
CA ILE A 186 2.11 6.40 1.52
C ILE A 186 1.19 7.64 1.40
N CYS A 187 -0.10 7.43 1.13
CA CYS A 187 -1.11 8.48 1.09
C CYS A 187 -1.74 8.73 2.47
N LEU A 188 -1.31 8.00 3.52
CA LEU A 188 -1.81 8.19 4.87
C LEU A 188 -1.19 9.46 5.46
N GLU A 189 -2.04 10.30 6.03
CA GLU A 189 -1.60 11.39 6.91
C GLU A 189 -1.53 10.97 8.37
N GLY A 190 -2.16 9.85 8.73
CA GLY A 190 -2.14 9.33 10.08
C GLY A 190 -1.16 8.18 10.30
N ASN A 191 -0.92 7.90 11.57
CA ASN A 191 -0.01 6.87 12.03
C ASN A 191 -0.70 5.51 11.98
N ALA A 192 -0.22 4.62 11.11
CA ALA A 192 -0.74 3.26 11.02
C ALA A 192 -0.25 2.35 12.16
N ALA A 193 0.83 2.70 12.87
CA ALA A 193 1.43 1.83 13.88
C ALA A 193 0.46 1.52 15.05
N PRO A 194 -0.25 2.51 15.64
CA PRO A 194 -1.26 2.22 16.68
C PRO A 194 -2.35 1.24 16.26
N GLY A 195 -2.82 1.28 15.00
CA GLY A 195 -3.78 0.31 14.47
C GLY A 195 -3.17 -1.07 14.24
N PHE A 196 -1.97 -1.14 13.66
CA PHE A 196 -1.28 -2.42 13.50
C PHE A 196 -0.97 -3.09 14.85
N HIS A 197 -0.58 -2.33 15.85
CA HIS A 197 -0.28 -2.81 17.20
C HIS A 197 -1.52 -3.03 18.08
N GLY A 198 -2.68 -2.52 17.65
CA GLY A 198 -3.94 -2.57 18.39
C GLY A 198 -4.47 -3.98 18.59
N ILE A 199 -5.45 -4.11 19.49
CA ILE A 199 -5.99 -5.40 19.92
C ILE A 199 -7.06 -5.86 18.92
N ARG A 200 -6.89 -7.05 18.32
CA ARG A 200 -7.81 -7.55 17.31
C ARG A 200 -9.21 -7.85 17.87
N GLN A 201 -10.22 -7.40 17.14
CA GLN A 201 -11.65 -7.47 17.45
C GLN A 201 -11.95 -7.04 18.89
N TYR A 202 -11.27 -5.98 19.34
CA TYR A 202 -11.40 -5.52 20.71
C TYR A 202 -12.75 -4.83 20.95
N GLU A 203 -13.47 -5.35 21.95
CA GLU A 203 -14.60 -4.66 22.55
C GLU A 203 -14.33 -4.51 24.04
N GLY A 204 -14.46 -3.27 24.54
CA GLY A 204 -14.18 -2.92 25.92
C GLY A 204 -13.92 -1.43 26.13
N PRO A 205 -13.47 -1.02 27.33
CA PRO A 205 -13.13 0.36 27.63
C PRO A 205 -11.74 0.75 27.10
N ILE A 206 -11.49 2.06 26.92
CA ILE A 206 -10.19 2.68 26.61
C ILE A 206 -9.65 2.41 25.20
N TYR A 207 -9.49 1.16 24.78
CA TYR A 207 -8.80 0.79 23.54
C TYR A 207 -9.74 0.61 22.35
N GLY A 208 -9.21 0.83 21.14
CA GLY A 208 -9.90 0.52 19.89
C GLY A 208 -9.47 -0.83 19.29
N ASP A 209 -10.21 -1.30 18.29
CA ASP A 209 -9.85 -2.47 17.48
C ASP A 209 -8.51 -2.25 16.73
N GLY A 210 -7.79 -3.31 16.42
CA GLY A 210 -6.57 -3.26 15.62
C GLY A 210 -6.14 -4.63 15.10
N ASN A 211 -4.85 -4.82 14.81
CA ASN A 211 -4.39 -5.98 14.04
C ASN A 211 -3.43 -6.96 14.75
N SER A 212 -3.07 -6.70 16.01
CA SER A 212 -2.22 -7.55 16.86
C SER A 212 -0.82 -7.83 16.27
N TYR A 213 -0.16 -6.83 15.68
CA TYR A 213 1.25 -6.90 15.26
C TYR A 213 2.20 -6.27 16.30
N ASN A 214 3.51 -6.57 16.18
CA ASN A 214 4.56 -6.08 17.08
C ASN A 214 4.26 -6.29 18.58
N LEU A 215 3.71 -7.45 18.90
CA LEU A 215 3.34 -7.84 20.25
C LEU A 215 4.58 -8.01 21.14
N PRO A 216 4.68 -7.30 22.29
CA PRO A 216 5.71 -7.55 23.29
C PRO A 216 5.76 -9.01 23.72
N THR A 217 6.96 -9.47 24.09
CA THR A 217 7.18 -10.80 24.64
C THR A 217 7.06 -10.78 26.16
N ALA A 218 6.81 -11.96 26.75
CA ALA A 218 6.90 -12.12 28.20
C ALA A 218 8.29 -11.75 28.74
N ASP A 219 9.36 -11.99 27.97
CA ASP A 219 10.72 -11.56 28.31
C ASP A 219 10.81 -10.03 28.50
N LEU A 220 10.22 -9.24 27.59
CA LEU A 220 10.18 -7.79 27.77
C LEU A 220 9.33 -7.38 28.98
N TYR A 221 8.13 -7.94 29.14
CA TYR A 221 7.26 -7.60 30.27
C TYR A 221 7.91 -7.91 31.64
N ASN A 222 8.59 -9.06 31.73
CA ASN A 222 9.29 -9.50 32.94
C ASN A 222 10.67 -8.85 33.12
N PHE A 223 11.18 -8.12 32.12
CA PHE A 223 12.44 -7.39 32.24
C PHE A 223 12.34 -6.16 33.15
N PHE A 224 11.13 -5.59 33.25
CA PHE A 224 10.80 -4.51 34.17
C PHE A 224 10.64 -5.03 35.59
N ASP A 225 11.19 -4.30 36.55
CA ASP A 225 10.89 -4.52 37.97
C ASP A 225 9.41 -4.20 38.23
N ASN A 226 8.78 -4.92 39.16
CA ASN A 226 7.34 -4.75 39.43
C ASN A 226 6.96 -3.36 39.96
N ASN A 227 7.93 -2.61 40.48
CA ASN A 227 7.73 -1.23 40.95
C ASN A 227 8.15 -0.17 39.91
N ASP A 228 8.67 -0.56 38.74
CA ASP A 228 8.97 0.38 37.67
C ASP A 228 7.66 0.81 36.99
N PRO A 229 7.25 2.09 37.11
CA PRO A 229 5.97 2.54 36.59
C PRO A 229 5.91 2.48 35.06
N ARG A 230 7.05 2.37 34.37
CA ARG A 230 7.09 2.24 32.91
C ARG A 230 6.60 0.89 32.42
N LYS A 231 6.51 -0.13 33.28
CA LYS A 231 6.12 -1.49 32.91
C LYS A 231 4.77 -1.51 32.19
N ASP A 232 3.71 -1.08 32.87
CA ASP A 232 2.34 -1.12 32.34
C ASP A 232 2.08 0.01 31.32
N ILE A 233 2.85 1.10 31.40
CA ILE A 233 2.82 2.18 30.39
C ILE A 233 3.44 1.70 29.07
N THR A 234 4.45 0.82 29.12
CA THR A 234 5.13 0.29 27.93
C THR A 234 4.40 -0.92 27.35
N VAL A 235 3.96 -1.83 28.22
CA VAL A 235 3.39 -3.12 27.84
C VAL A 235 2.07 -3.33 28.55
N LEU A 236 1.00 -3.44 27.78
CA LEU A 236 -0.32 -3.80 28.28
C LEU A 236 -0.40 -5.32 28.42
N ASP A 237 -0.56 -5.83 29.64
CA ASP A 237 -1.06 -7.18 29.91
C ASP A 237 -2.59 -7.18 29.78
N ILE A 238 -3.10 -7.77 28.68
CA ILE A 238 -4.53 -7.69 28.36
C ILE A 238 -5.39 -8.48 29.34
N GLU A 239 -4.87 -9.57 29.91
CA GLU A 239 -5.60 -10.42 30.84
C GLU A 239 -5.66 -9.77 32.22
N ALA A 240 -4.56 -9.17 32.67
CA ALA A 240 -4.54 -8.38 33.89
C ALA A 240 -5.47 -7.16 33.77
N PHE A 241 -5.44 -6.45 32.64
CA PHE A 241 -6.34 -5.33 32.37
C PHE A 241 -7.80 -5.75 32.39
N LYS A 242 -8.15 -6.86 31.72
CA LYS A 242 -9.50 -7.43 31.70
C LYS A 242 -9.99 -7.82 33.09
N ALA A 243 -9.15 -8.50 33.87
CA ALA A 243 -9.48 -8.92 35.23
C ALA A 243 -9.69 -7.73 36.19
N ALA A 244 -9.04 -6.59 35.93
CA ALA A 244 -9.19 -5.36 36.71
C ALA A 244 -10.47 -4.57 36.39
N GLN A 245 -11.20 -4.90 35.32
CA GLN A 245 -12.46 -4.22 35.00
C GLN A 245 -13.58 -4.58 35.97
N THR A 246 -14.53 -3.67 36.19
CA THR A 246 -15.71 -3.92 37.04
C THR A 246 -16.55 -5.08 36.53
N ASP A 247 -16.65 -5.24 35.21
CA ASP A 247 -17.22 -6.40 34.55
C ASP A 247 -16.22 -6.95 33.51
N PRO A 248 -15.39 -7.94 33.89
CA PRO A 248 -14.44 -8.55 32.97
C PRO A 248 -15.10 -9.19 31.73
N SER A 249 -16.38 -9.57 31.81
CA SER A 249 -17.09 -10.18 30.68
C SER A 249 -17.43 -9.17 29.58
N SER A 250 -17.40 -7.87 29.90
CA SER A 250 -17.56 -6.77 28.94
C SER A 250 -16.34 -6.56 28.03
N VAL A 251 -15.21 -7.21 28.34
CA VAL A 251 -14.00 -7.15 27.52
C VAL A 251 -13.82 -8.42 26.70
N SER A 252 -13.82 -8.26 25.38
CA SER A 252 -13.58 -9.34 24.42
C SER A 252 -12.57 -8.92 23.36
N TYR A 253 -11.85 -9.90 22.82
CA TYR A 253 -10.87 -9.72 21.76
C TYR A 253 -10.62 -11.07 21.08
N ALA A 254 -10.00 -11.04 19.89
CA ALA A 254 -9.62 -12.21 19.13
C ALA A 254 -8.10 -12.31 18.94
N THR A 255 -7.64 -13.45 18.42
CA THR A 255 -6.26 -13.59 17.96
C THR A 255 -6.14 -13.02 16.55
N GLY A 256 -5.33 -11.98 16.38
CA GLY A 256 -5.04 -11.39 15.07
C GLY A 256 -4.00 -12.16 14.27
N ALA A 257 -3.77 -11.73 13.03
CA ALA A 257 -2.80 -12.36 12.13
C ALA A 257 -1.35 -12.25 12.61
N GLY A 258 -1.03 -11.22 13.40
CA GLY A 258 0.28 -11.09 14.05
C GLY A 258 0.47 -12.03 15.27
N GLY A 259 -0.56 -12.80 15.64
CA GLY A 259 -0.54 -13.75 16.75
C GLY A 259 -1.13 -13.20 18.04
N HIS A 260 -0.76 -13.82 19.16
CA HIS A 260 -1.19 -13.39 20.49
C HIS A 260 -0.18 -13.83 21.56
N THR A 261 0.40 -12.87 22.29
CA THR A 261 1.32 -13.14 23.42
C THR A 261 0.69 -12.85 24.78
N GLY A 262 -0.53 -12.32 24.82
CA GLY A 262 -1.14 -11.70 26.00
C GLY A 262 -0.68 -10.25 26.26
N TYR A 263 0.30 -9.76 25.50
CA TYR A 263 0.90 -8.45 25.69
C TYR A 263 0.79 -7.56 24.45
N TYR A 264 0.56 -6.26 24.65
CA TYR A 264 0.47 -5.25 23.58
C TYR A 264 1.38 -4.05 23.84
N ASN A 265 1.88 -3.40 22.77
CA ASN A 265 2.72 -2.21 22.89
C ASN A 265 1.85 -1.00 23.29
N ASN A 266 1.79 -0.69 24.59
CA ASN A 266 0.85 0.28 25.13
C ASN A 266 1.26 1.75 24.85
N LYS A 267 2.49 1.98 24.38
CA LYS A 267 2.96 3.28 23.89
C LYS A 267 2.36 3.67 22.54
N TYR A 268 2.16 2.68 21.68
CA TYR A 268 1.62 2.84 20.33
C TYR A 268 0.49 1.85 20.15
N ILE A 269 -0.66 2.12 20.80
CA ILE A 269 -1.86 1.30 20.76
C ILE A 269 -3.06 2.19 20.46
N LYS A 270 -4.00 1.70 19.64
CA LYS A 270 -5.21 2.47 19.31
C LYS A 270 -6.06 2.71 20.55
N ARG A 271 -6.43 3.98 20.79
CA ARG A 271 -7.32 4.40 21.88
C ARG A 271 -8.63 4.97 21.32
N LYS A 272 -9.75 4.72 21.99
CA LYS A 272 -11.08 5.22 21.58
C LYS A 272 -11.15 6.76 21.55
N SER A 273 -10.30 7.44 22.32
CA SER A 273 -10.21 8.90 22.35
C SER A 273 -9.40 9.49 21.18
N GLU A 274 -8.67 8.67 20.42
CA GLU A 274 -7.68 9.09 19.43
C GLU A 274 -7.91 8.36 18.09
N LEU A 275 -9.18 8.06 17.78
CA LEU A 275 -9.56 7.43 16.51
C LEU A 275 -9.51 8.45 15.38
N GLY A 276 -9.06 8.02 14.20
CA GLY A 276 -9.06 8.85 13.01
C GLY A 276 -10.12 8.45 11.98
N LEU A 277 -10.28 9.31 10.97
CA LEU A 277 -11.25 9.14 9.88
C LEU A 277 -10.52 9.15 8.53
N PRO A 278 -11.06 8.48 7.49
CA PRO A 278 -12.25 7.62 7.50
C PRO A 278 -11.99 6.18 7.98
N ASP A 279 -10.73 5.75 8.05
CA ASP A 279 -10.31 4.41 8.47
C ASP A 279 -9.41 4.50 9.70
N ASP A 280 -9.98 4.21 10.87
CA ASP A 280 -9.29 4.37 12.15
C ASP A 280 -8.12 3.38 12.36
N ASP A 281 -7.99 2.33 11.53
CA ASP A 281 -6.81 1.44 11.52
C ASP A 281 -5.54 2.16 11.06
N LEU A 282 -5.69 3.18 10.23
CA LEU A 282 -4.59 3.77 9.49
C LEU A 282 -4.36 5.24 9.83
N THR A 283 -5.25 5.85 10.61
CA THR A 283 -5.36 7.31 10.74
C THR A 283 -5.17 7.84 12.17
N SER A 284 -4.42 7.12 13.03
CA SER A 284 -4.15 7.61 14.38
C SER A 284 -3.36 8.93 14.35
N PRO A 285 -3.73 9.95 15.13
CA PRO A 285 -3.03 11.24 15.15
C PRO A 285 -1.76 11.23 16.01
N LEU A 286 -1.43 10.11 16.67
CA LEU A 286 -0.29 10.02 17.59
C LEU A 286 1.04 10.10 16.83
N ASN A 287 1.93 11.02 17.21
CA ASN A 287 3.19 11.24 16.51
C ASN A 287 4.19 10.09 16.74
N TYR A 288 4.96 9.76 15.69
CA TYR A 288 6.09 8.85 15.85
C TYR A 288 7.32 9.60 16.35
N LYS A 289 7.81 9.22 17.52
CA LYS A 289 8.92 9.87 18.22
C LYS A 289 10.24 9.34 17.67
N VAL A 290 10.85 10.09 16.75
CA VAL A 290 12.10 9.67 16.07
C VAL A 290 13.29 9.85 17.01
N ILE A 291 13.36 10.99 17.69
CA ILE A 291 14.32 11.30 18.73
C ILE A 291 13.60 12.11 19.81
N ARG A 292 13.69 11.64 21.05
CA ARG A 292 13.23 12.38 22.24
C ARG A 292 14.38 12.57 23.22
N TYR A 293 14.23 13.51 24.14
CA TYR A 293 15.30 13.94 25.02
C TYR A 293 15.86 12.82 25.90
N ALA A 294 15.07 11.84 26.34
CA ALA A 294 15.63 10.68 27.05
C ALA A 294 16.60 9.85 26.18
N ASP A 295 16.35 9.71 24.87
CA ASP A 295 17.31 9.04 23.97
C ASP A 295 18.61 9.86 23.89
N VAL A 296 18.52 11.19 23.82
CA VAL A 296 19.69 12.09 23.85
C VAL A 296 20.51 11.89 25.12
N LEU A 297 19.86 11.91 26.29
CA LEU A 297 20.52 11.71 27.59
C LEU A 297 21.21 10.34 27.67
N LEU A 298 20.54 9.28 27.23
CA LEU A 298 21.08 7.93 27.30
C LEU A 298 22.20 7.67 26.27
N MET A 299 22.11 8.27 25.07
CA MET A 299 23.20 8.25 24.10
C MET A 299 24.42 9.03 24.62
N ALA A 300 24.20 10.18 25.27
CA ALA A 300 25.28 10.96 25.88
C ALA A 300 25.90 10.20 27.06
N ALA A 301 25.09 9.59 27.92
CA ALA A 301 25.57 8.76 29.02
C ALA A 301 26.46 7.61 28.51
N GLU A 302 26.03 6.93 27.45
CA GLU A 302 26.84 5.88 26.81
C GLU A 302 28.17 6.43 26.28
N ALA A 303 28.14 7.53 25.53
CA ALA A 303 29.35 8.14 24.97
C ALA A 303 30.33 8.55 26.08
N HIS A 304 29.85 9.17 27.15
CA HIS A 304 30.68 9.56 28.30
C HIS A 304 31.24 8.37 29.06
N ALA A 305 30.45 7.31 29.26
CA ALA A 305 30.94 6.08 29.89
C ALA A 305 32.07 5.44 29.06
N GLN A 306 31.95 5.41 27.74
CA GLN A 306 32.99 4.90 26.83
C GLN A 306 34.27 5.76 26.84
N LEU A 307 34.16 7.06 27.14
CA LEU A 307 35.28 7.98 27.30
C LEU A 307 35.89 7.94 28.71
N GLY A 308 35.32 7.16 29.64
CA GLY A 308 35.74 7.12 31.04
C GLY A 308 35.25 8.31 31.89
N ALA A 309 34.37 9.15 31.36
CA ALA A 309 33.71 10.25 32.07
C ALA A 309 32.52 9.72 32.90
N GLU A 310 32.78 8.75 33.77
CA GLU A 310 31.74 7.96 34.43
C GLU A 310 30.79 8.78 35.32
N GLN A 311 31.27 9.85 35.95
CA GLN A 311 30.41 10.70 36.77
C GLN A 311 29.34 11.37 35.90
N GLN A 312 29.74 11.97 34.78
CA GLN A 312 28.81 12.58 33.84
C GLN A 312 27.85 11.54 33.25
N ALA A 313 28.33 10.34 32.94
CA ALA A 313 27.48 9.25 32.49
C ALA A 313 26.41 8.86 33.53
N ARG A 314 26.79 8.73 34.81
CA ARG A 314 25.86 8.47 35.92
C ARG A 314 24.83 9.60 36.07
N ASP A 315 25.30 10.84 36.07
CA ASP A 315 24.42 12.00 36.22
C ASP A 315 23.32 11.99 35.13
N LEU A 316 23.70 11.71 33.87
CA LEU A 316 22.78 11.66 32.73
C LEU A 316 21.79 10.49 32.77
N VAL A 317 22.24 9.27 33.05
CA VAL A 317 21.31 8.10 33.15
C VAL A 317 20.37 8.24 34.34
N ASN A 318 20.83 8.85 35.44
CA ASN A 318 20.03 9.05 36.63
C ASN A 318 18.96 10.12 36.45
N LEU A 319 19.10 11.08 35.52
CA LEU A 319 17.99 11.98 35.15
C LEU A 319 16.77 11.19 34.65
N VAL A 320 16.98 10.18 33.81
CA VAL A 320 15.91 9.34 33.26
C VAL A 320 15.28 8.47 34.36
N ARG A 321 16.10 7.88 35.23
CA ARG A 321 15.64 7.03 36.33
C ARG A 321 14.86 7.81 37.39
N ASN A 322 15.34 9.00 37.75
CA ASN A 322 14.69 9.85 38.74
C ASN A 322 13.33 10.36 38.26
N ARG A 323 13.13 10.57 36.96
CA ARG A 323 11.81 10.92 36.38
C ARG A 323 10.73 9.91 36.74
N VAL A 324 11.09 8.64 36.85
CA VAL A 324 10.16 7.53 37.18
C VAL A 324 10.34 6.98 38.59
N GLY A 325 11.07 7.70 39.46
CA GLY A 325 11.27 7.30 40.86
C GLY A 325 12.13 6.04 41.05
N MET A 326 12.89 5.63 40.02
CA MET A 326 13.82 4.52 40.12
C MET A 326 15.15 5.00 40.71
N GLY A 327 15.72 4.25 41.66
CA GLY A 327 16.91 4.69 42.40
C GLY A 327 18.16 4.85 41.53
N ASP A 328 19.07 5.74 41.93
CA ASP A 328 20.27 6.08 41.18
C ASP A 328 21.20 4.87 40.91
N ILE A 329 21.76 4.83 39.70
CA ILE A 329 22.88 3.95 39.34
C ILE A 329 24.17 4.53 39.94
N MET A 330 24.88 3.68 40.69
CA MET A 330 26.16 4.00 41.33
C MET A 330 27.33 3.13 40.82
N SER A 331 27.07 2.28 39.82
CA SER A 331 28.08 1.39 39.24
C SER A 331 29.16 2.15 38.45
N SER A 332 30.22 1.43 38.10
CA SER A 332 31.39 1.93 37.36
C SER A 332 31.88 0.87 36.37
N GLY A 333 32.81 1.26 35.50
CA GLY A 333 33.40 0.41 34.48
C GLY A 333 32.35 -0.24 33.56
N THR A 334 32.57 -1.51 33.23
CA THR A 334 31.66 -2.28 32.36
C THR A 334 30.24 -2.36 32.91
N GLN A 335 30.07 -2.43 34.24
CA GLN A 335 28.73 -2.50 34.85
C GLN A 335 27.93 -1.22 34.59
N LEU A 336 28.58 -0.04 34.59
CA LEU A 336 27.91 1.21 34.25
C LEU A 336 27.39 1.20 32.81
N LEU A 337 28.19 0.70 31.86
CA LEU A 337 27.75 0.55 30.47
C LEU A 337 26.57 -0.41 30.34
N ASP A 338 26.61 -1.56 31.04
CA ASP A 338 25.52 -2.52 31.04
C ASP A 338 24.24 -1.94 31.67
N ASP A 339 24.37 -1.14 32.73
CA ASP A 339 23.24 -0.45 33.35
C ASP A 339 22.65 0.62 32.41
N ILE A 340 23.48 1.36 31.67
CA ILE A 340 23.01 2.30 30.63
C ILE A 340 22.27 1.57 29.52
N TYR A 341 22.78 0.43 29.05
CA TYR A 341 22.09 -0.37 28.04
C TYR A 341 20.79 -0.99 28.56
N ARG A 342 20.74 -1.38 29.84
CA ARG A 342 19.51 -1.83 30.51
C ARG A 342 18.51 -0.67 30.57
N GLU A 343 18.94 0.52 30.94
CA GLU A 343 18.08 1.71 31.02
C GLU A 343 17.53 2.08 29.64
N ARG A 344 18.35 2.02 28.57
CA ARG A 344 17.87 2.17 27.19
C ARG A 344 16.77 1.17 26.84
N ARG A 345 16.89 -0.09 27.26
CA ARG A 345 15.85 -1.09 27.04
C ARG A 345 14.58 -0.78 27.82
N LEU A 346 14.66 -0.39 29.10
CA LEU A 346 13.48 -0.03 29.91
C LEU A 346 12.78 1.21 29.34
N GLU A 347 13.56 2.24 29.01
CA GLU A 347 13.06 3.54 28.62
C GLU A 347 12.48 3.53 27.20
N LEU A 348 13.18 2.90 26.24
CA LEU A 348 12.95 3.05 24.79
C LEU A 348 12.30 1.83 24.11
N SER A 349 11.85 0.84 24.90
CA SER A 349 11.15 -0.33 24.34
C SER A 349 9.85 0.07 23.64
N GLY A 350 9.56 -0.56 22.50
CA GLY A 350 8.38 -0.26 21.68
C GLY A 350 8.55 0.89 20.68
N GLU A 351 9.72 1.56 20.64
CA GLU A 351 9.98 2.76 19.82
C GLU A 351 10.89 2.49 18.61
N GLY A 352 11.33 1.24 18.40
CA GLY A 352 12.09 0.82 17.20
C GLY A 352 13.62 0.85 17.34
N HIS A 353 14.16 0.95 18.56
CA HIS A 353 15.62 1.08 18.77
C HIS A 353 16.35 -0.23 19.10
N ARG A 354 15.69 -1.18 19.79
CA ARG A 354 16.35 -2.34 20.43
C ARG A 354 17.20 -3.18 19.48
N PHE A 355 16.72 -3.47 18.27
CA PHE A 355 17.48 -4.24 17.29
C PHE A 355 18.81 -3.55 16.94
N PHE A 356 18.78 -2.26 16.61
CA PHE A 356 19.97 -1.51 16.25
C PHE A 356 20.93 -1.31 17.41
N ASP A 357 20.41 -1.13 18.63
CA ASP A 357 21.22 -1.09 19.85
C ASP A 357 21.96 -2.42 20.07
N LEU A 358 21.27 -3.54 19.92
CA LEU A 358 21.88 -4.87 20.03
C LEU A 358 22.96 -5.11 18.97
N VAL A 359 22.72 -4.69 17.72
CA VAL A 359 23.69 -4.85 16.63
C VAL A 359 24.93 -4.00 16.85
N ARG A 360 24.78 -2.68 17.09
CA ARG A 360 25.93 -1.75 17.22
C ARG A 360 26.81 -2.03 18.44
N THR A 361 26.22 -2.60 19.49
CA THR A 361 26.93 -3.01 20.72
C THR A 361 27.49 -4.42 20.66
N GLY A 362 27.23 -5.18 19.59
CA GLY A 362 27.69 -6.57 19.43
C GLY A 362 26.96 -7.58 20.32
N ARG A 363 25.76 -7.24 20.80
CA ARG A 363 24.94 -8.05 21.72
C ARG A 363 23.87 -8.88 21.02
N ALA A 364 23.59 -8.62 19.74
CA ALA A 364 22.51 -9.25 18.99
C ALA A 364 22.55 -10.79 19.01
N ALA A 365 23.74 -11.39 18.81
CA ALA A 365 23.89 -12.85 18.78
C ALA A 365 23.53 -13.55 20.11
N ALA A 366 23.62 -12.84 21.24
CA ALA A 366 23.29 -13.38 22.56
C ALA A 366 21.81 -13.20 22.93
N GLU A 367 21.09 -12.33 22.21
CA GLU A 367 19.77 -11.82 22.62
C GLU A 367 18.67 -12.10 21.58
N ILE A 368 19.05 -12.53 20.38
CA ILE A 368 18.12 -12.84 19.28
C ILE A 368 18.31 -14.31 18.87
N ASP A 369 17.25 -15.09 19.03
CA ASP A 369 17.23 -16.48 18.62
C ASP A 369 17.51 -16.61 17.10
N ASN A 370 18.33 -17.59 16.74
CA ASN A 370 18.74 -17.86 15.34
C ASN A 370 19.49 -16.70 14.66
N PHE A 371 20.08 -15.78 15.43
CA PHE A 371 20.96 -14.74 14.89
C PHE A 371 22.27 -15.35 14.39
N VAL A 372 22.65 -15.03 13.14
CA VAL A 372 23.89 -15.48 12.52
C VAL A 372 24.81 -14.27 12.39
N ALA A 373 25.89 -14.27 13.17
CA ALA A 373 26.88 -13.20 13.16
C ALA A 373 27.56 -13.09 11.78
N GLY A 374 27.80 -11.85 11.35
CA GLY A 374 28.30 -11.52 10.00
C GLY A 374 27.24 -11.61 8.89
N LYS A 375 25.97 -11.80 9.25
CA LYS A 375 24.84 -11.89 8.30
C LYS A 375 23.64 -11.08 8.76
N HIS A 376 23.13 -11.33 9.97
CA HIS A 376 21.87 -10.76 10.45
C HIS A 376 22.01 -9.36 11.06
N GLU A 377 23.21 -8.81 11.14
CA GLU A 377 23.47 -7.42 11.52
C GLU A 377 22.88 -6.42 10.51
N LEU A 378 22.76 -6.85 9.25
CA LEU A 378 22.17 -6.09 8.15
C LEU A 378 21.05 -6.89 7.51
N PHE A 379 20.11 -6.21 6.88
CA PHE A 379 19.08 -6.80 6.04
C PHE A 379 19.59 -6.95 4.60
N PRO A 380 19.11 -7.95 3.85
CA PRO A 380 19.48 -8.10 2.45
C PRO A 380 18.97 -6.91 1.63
N ILE A 381 19.72 -6.53 0.59
CA ILE A 381 19.22 -5.59 -0.41
C ILE A 381 17.95 -6.19 -1.04
N PRO A 382 16.82 -5.45 -1.07
CA PRO A 382 15.58 -6.00 -1.59
C PRO A 382 15.70 -6.35 -3.07
N GLN A 383 15.14 -7.49 -3.44
CA GLN A 383 14.97 -7.95 -4.80
C GLN A 383 13.49 -7.93 -5.15
N GLU A 384 13.17 -7.56 -6.39
CA GLU A 384 11.80 -7.74 -6.85
C GLU A 384 11.47 -9.24 -6.88
N PRO A 385 10.27 -9.65 -6.42
CA PRO A 385 9.81 -11.01 -6.66
C PRO A 385 9.84 -11.24 -8.17
N THR A 386 10.59 -12.25 -8.60
CA THR A 386 10.53 -12.69 -9.99
C THR A 386 9.09 -13.08 -10.28
N ILE A 387 8.41 -12.37 -11.17
CA ILE A 387 6.99 -12.59 -11.50
C ILE A 387 6.71 -13.94 -12.21
N GLY A 388 7.67 -14.87 -12.21
CA GLY A 388 7.70 -16.05 -13.07
C GLY A 388 7.96 -15.66 -14.53
N ASN A 389 8.25 -16.66 -15.36
CA ASN A 389 8.28 -16.44 -16.80
C ASN A 389 6.84 -16.29 -17.31
N ALA A 390 6.62 -15.37 -18.25
CA ALA A 390 5.36 -15.28 -18.98
C ALA A 390 5.03 -16.65 -19.61
N PRO A 391 3.75 -17.07 -19.65
CA PRO A 391 3.35 -18.27 -20.37
C PRO A 391 3.78 -18.18 -21.83
N THR A 392 4.09 -19.32 -22.44
CA THR A 392 4.40 -19.41 -23.87
C THR A 392 3.13 -19.77 -24.65
N GLN A 393 3.16 -19.59 -25.97
CA GLN A 393 2.07 -20.06 -26.84
C GLN A 393 1.83 -21.58 -26.69
N ALA A 394 2.87 -22.36 -26.39
CA ALA A 394 2.74 -23.80 -26.14
C ALA A 394 1.95 -24.11 -24.85
N ASP A 395 2.03 -23.23 -23.84
CA ASP A 395 1.23 -23.35 -22.62
C ASP A 395 -0.26 -23.08 -22.89
N ALA A 396 -0.58 -22.31 -23.93
CA ALA A 396 -1.94 -22.06 -24.40
C ALA A 396 -2.46 -23.15 -25.37
N ALA A 397 -1.74 -24.26 -25.54
CA ALA A 397 -2.22 -25.37 -26.36
C ALA A 397 -3.41 -26.07 -25.70
N PHE A 398 -4.32 -26.58 -26.52
CA PHE A 398 -5.50 -27.31 -26.05
C PHE A 398 -5.87 -28.46 -26.99
N THR A 399 -6.73 -29.33 -26.46
CA THR A 399 -7.42 -30.39 -27.21
C THR A 399 -8.93 -30.21 -27.09
N PHE A 400 -9.67 -30.70 -28.08
CA PHE A 400 -11.13 -30.67 -28.08
C PHE A 400 -11.73 -31.97 -28.64
N GLN A 401 -12.94 -32.29 -28.20
CA GLN A 401 -13.71 -33.43 -28.71
C GLN A 401 -15.21 -33.19 -28.52
N ALA A 402 -16.03 -33.76 -29.42
CA ALA A 402 -17.47 -33.80 -29.24
C ALA A 402 -17.84 -34.61 -27.97
N THR A 403 -18.92 -34.21 -27.31
CA THR A 403 -19.45 -34.91 -26.14
C THR A 403 -20.42 -36.02 -26.55
N ALA A 404 -20.68 -36.96 -25.64
CA ALA A 404 -21.69 -38.00 -25.86
C ALA A 404 -23.13 -37.46 -25.93
N ALA A 405 -23.36 -36.21 -25.53
CA ALA A 405 -24.69 -35.58 -25.52
C ALA A 405 -25.10 -35.08 -26.90
N SER A 406 -24.16 -34.49 -27.66
CA SER A 406 -24.38 -34.03 -29.03
C SER A 406 -23.02 -33.78 -29.70
N ASP A 407 -22.95 -34.04 -31.02
CA ASP A 407 -21.79 -33.71 -31.86
C ASP A 407 -21.54 -32.18 -31.92
N ASN A 408 -22.56 -31.40 -31.58
CA ASN A 408 -22.54 -29.93 -31.56
C ASN A 408 -22.19 -29.36 -30.17
N ILE A 409 -21.93 -30.20 -29.16
CA ILE A 409 -21.41 -29.79 -27.87
C ILE A 409 -19.97 -30.28 -27.77
N ILE A 410 -19.03 -29.34 -27.75
CA ILE A 410 -17.60 -29.63 -27.76
C ILE A 410 -17.02 -29.37 -26.38
N GLU A 411 -16.28 -30.36 -25.87
CA GLU A 411 -15.49 -30.24 -24.65
C GLU A 411 -14.06 -29.83 -25.00
N PHE A 412 -13.60 -28.75 -24.39
CA PHE A 412 -12.27 -28.19 -24.54
C PHE A 412 -11.46 -28.44 -23.26
N THR A 413 -10.22 -28.87 -23.41
CA THR A 413 -9.29 -29.10 -22.29
C THR A 413 -7.99 -28.36 -22.55
N ALA A 414 -7.61 -27.47 -21.63
CA ALA A 414 -6.32 -26.80 -21.64
C ALA A 414 -5.21 -27.79 -21.28
N ASN A 415 -4.12 -27.80 -22.05
CA ASN A 415 -3.01 -28.73 -21.81
C ASN A 415 -2.19 -28.37 -20.56
N ASN A 416 -2.26 -27.11 -20.10
CA ASN A 416 -1.64 -26.67 -18.87
C ASN A 416 -2.71 -26.25 -17.83
N PRO A 417 -3.20 -27.18 -16.99
CA PRO A 417 -4.26 -26.89 -16.02
C PRO A 417 -3.79 -26.09 -14.80
N SER A 418 -2.49 -25.80 -14.69
CA SER A 418 -1.91 -25.03 -13.59
C SER A 418 -1.95 -23.51 -13.81
N LEU A 419 -2.34 -23.08 -15.01
CA LEU A 419 -2.48 -21.68 -15.38
C LEU A 419 -3.97 -21.29 -15.44
N ASP A 420 -4.24 -20.02 -15.18
CA ASP A 420 -5.59 -19.47 -15.30
C ASP A 420 -5.97 -19.43 -16.79
N ALA A 421 -6.99 -20.20 -17.17
CA ALA A 421 -7.44 -20.37 -18.54
C ALA A 421 -8.74 -19.61 -18.83
N SER A 422 -8.75 -18.83 -19.91
CA SER A 422 -9.93 -18.16 -20.47
C SER A 422 -10.11 -18.51 -21.94
N TRP A 423 -11.34 -18.72 -22.36
CA TRP A 423 -11.70 -19.24 -23.68
C TRP A 423 -12.60 -18.27 -24.42
N ASP A 424 -12.33 -18.09 -25.71
CA ASP A 424 -13.24 -17.55 -26.71
C ASP A 424 -13.53 -18.65 -27.73
N PHE A 425 -14.79 -19.02 -27.88
CA PHE A 425 -15.19 -20.14 -28.72
C PHE A 425 -15.44 -19.76 -30.19
N GLY A 426 -15.23 -18.49 -30.57
CA GLY A 426 -15.43 -18.03 -31.94
C GLY A 426 -16.89 -17.97 -32.39
N ASN A 427 -17.83 -18.30 -31.50
CA ASN A 427 -19.28 -18.22 -31.70
C ASN A 427 -19.93 -17.12 -30.83
N GLY A 428 -19.11 -16.24 -30.23
CA GLY A 428 -19.55 -15.18 -29.33
C GLY A 428 -19.71 -15.59 -27.87
N SER A 429 -19.54 -16.87 -27.53
CA SER A 429 -19.51 -17.34 -26.13
C SER A 429 -18.08 -17.45 -25.59
N THR A 430 -17.94 -17.33 -24.27
CA THR A 430 -16.66 -17.40 -23.55
C THR A 430 -16.79 -18.24 -22.28
N ALA A 431 -15.70 -18.83 -21.81
CA ALA A 431 -15.67 -19.55 -20.52
C ALA A 431 -14.32 -19.40 -19.80
N LYS A 432 -14.27 -19.83 -18.53
CA LYS A 432 -13.05 -19.93 -17.74
C LYS A 432 -12.91 -21.32 -17.13
N GLY A 433 -11.67 -21.78 -17.00
CA GLY A 433 -11.34 -23.07 -16.38
C GLY A 433 -10.52 -23.97 -17.31
N SER A 434 -9.86 -24.97 -16.72
CA SER A 434 -8.98 -25.91 -17.45
C SER A 434 -9.73 -26.92 -18.31
N LYS A 435 -11.03 -27.11 -18.03
CA LYS A 435 -11.92 -27.99 -18.79
C LYS A 435 -13.31 -27.37 -18.87
N VAL A 436 -13.78 -27.10 -20.09
CA VAL A 436 -15.02 -26.35 -20.35
C VAL A 436 -15.78 -26.97 -21.53
N GLN A 437 -17.07 -26.67 -21.66
CA GLN A 437 -17.89 -27.09 -22.79
C GLN A 437 -18.49 -25.87 -23.48
N ALA A 438 -18.63 -25.93 -24.80
CA ALA A 438 -19.35 -24.94 -25.59
C ALA A 438 -20.27 -25.64 -26.60
N ALA A 439 -21.47 -25.09 -26.77
CA ALA A 439 -22.43 -25.57 -27.75
C ALA A 439 -22.36 -24.71 -29.02
N TYR A 440 -22.49 -25.37 -30.17
CA TYR A 440 -22.47 -24.77 -31.50
C TYR A 440 -23.73 -25.17 -32.26
N PRO A 441 -24.80 -24.37 -32.20
CA PRO A 441 -26.08 -24.75 -32.81
C PRO A 441 -26.10 -24.82 -34.34
N PHE A 442 -25.04 -24.37 -35.01
CA PHE A 442 -24.96 -24.31 -36.48
C PHE A 442 -23.69 -24.95 -37.00
N ALA A 443 -23.78 -25.51 -38.21
CA ALA A 443 -22.65 -25.97 -38.97
C ALA A 443 -21.77 -24.77 -39.35
N GLY A 444 -20.46 -24.96 -39.32
CA GLY A 444 -19.52 -23.88 -39.56
C GLY A 444 -18.12 -24.21 -39.09
N THR A 445 -17.19 -23.31 -39.39
CA THR A 445 -15.85 -23.37 -38.83
C THR A 445 -15.68 -22.20 -37.87
N TYR A 446 -15.34 -22.52 -36.63
CA TYR A 446 -15.20 -21.56 -35.53
C TYR A 446 -13.75 -21.53 -35.07
N THR A 447 -13.14 -20.35 -35.07
CA THR A 447 -11.78 -20.17 -34.54
C THR A 447 -11.84 -20.02 -33.03
N VAL A 448 -11.49 -21.09 -32.32
CA VAL A 448 -11.47 -21.13 -30.85
C VAL A 448 -10.12 -20.67 -30.35
N THR A 449 -10.09 -19.77 -29.37
CA THR A 449 -8.87 -19.23 -28.76
C THR A 449 -8.83 -19.52 -27.27
N LEU A 450 -7.75 -20.18 -26.82
CA LEU A 450 -7.40 -20.31 -25.41
C LEU A 450 -6.38 -19.23 -25.06
N THR A 451 -6.64 -18.49 -23.99
CA THR A 451 -5.66 -17.61 -23.33
C THR A 451 -5.34 -18.16 -21.95
N VAL A 452 -4.06 -18.38 -21.68
CA VAL A 452 -3.56 -18.76 -20.34
C VAL A 452 -2.77 -17.61 -19.73
N GLN A 453 -2.88 -17.42 -18.42
CA GLN A 453 -2.20 -16.33 -17.72
C GLN A 453 -1.59 -16.78 -16.38
N ASN A 454 -0.55 -16.07 -15.97
CA ASN A 454 0.00 -16.08 -14.62
C ASN A 454 0.49 -14.66 -14.24
N SER A 455 1.16 -14.54 -13.09
CA SER A 455 1.74 -13.26 -12.64
C SER A 455 2.78 -12.66 -13.60
N GLY A 456 3.38 -13.46 -14.48
CA GLY A 456 4.43 -13.08 -15.43
C GLY A 456 3.91 -12.63 -16.79
N GLY A 457 2.62 -12.83 -17.09
CA GLY A 457 1.99 -12.39 -18.34
C GLY A 457 0.91 -13.37 -18.82
N SER A 458 0.58 -13.28 -20.12
CA SER A 458 -0.38 -14.16 -20.78
C SER A 458 0.11 -14.59 -22.16
N ALA A 459 -0.43 -15.71 -22.65
CA ALA A 459 -0.24 -16.17 -24.01
C ALA A 459 -1.53 -16.80 -24.52
N SER A 460 -1.71 -16.80 -25.84
CA SER A 460 -2.88 -17.36 -26.49
C SER A 460 -2.52 -18.27 -27.66
N SER A 461 -3.36 -19.28 -27.90
CA SER A 461 -3.32 -20.11 -29.10
C SER A 461 -4.73 -20.29 -29.64
N SER A 462 -4.85 -20.40 -30.96
CA SER A 462 -6.13 -20.61 -31.63
C SER A 462 -6.12 -21.89 -32.47
N GLN A 463 -7.25 -22.57 -32.57
CA GLN A 463 -7.49 -23.70 -33.47
C GLN A 463 -8.90 -23.61 -34.05
N ASP A 464 -9.05 -24.04 -35.30
CA ASP A 464 -10.36 -24.11 -35.96
C ASP A 464 -11.10 -25.39 -35.54
N VAL A 465 -12.37 -25.23 -35.17
CA VAL A 465 -13.31 -26.31 -34.85
C VAL A 465 -14.41 -26.31 -35.91
N THR A 466 -14.54 -27.42 -36.64
CA THR A 466 -15.57 -27.59 -37.66
C THR A 466 -16.76 -28.36 -37.10
N ILE A 467 -17.94 -27.76 -37.20
CA ILE A 467 -19.22 -28.37 -36.86
C ILE A 467 -19.92 -28.74 -38.16
N ALA A 468 -20.29 -30.01 -38.29
CA ALA A 468 -20.73 -30.57 -39.57
C ALA A 468 -22.20 -30.28 -39.91
N ASN A 469 -23.07 -30.23 -38.89
CA ASN A 469 -24.53 -30.12 -39.06
C ASN A 469 -25.10 -29.07 -38.11
N ASP A 470 -26.24 -28.48 -38.49
CA ASP A 470 -27.00 -27.61 -37.60
C ASP A 470 -27.70 -28.44 -36.51
N ASP A 471 -27.72 -27.93 -35.28
CA ASP A 471 -28.54 -28.40 -34.16
C ASP A 471 -29.17 -27.19 -33.45
N PRO A 472 -30.28 -26.64 -34.00
CA PRO A 472 -30.93 -25.45 -33.43
C PRO A 472 -31.52 -25.67 -32.04
N SER A 473 -31.63 -26.92 -31.56
CA SER A 473 -32.12 -27.23 -30.22
C SER A 473 -31.18 -26.76 -29.11
N LEU A 474 -29.91 -26.50 -29.45
CA LEU A 474 -28.86 -26.05 -28.53
C LEU A 474 -28.81 -24.53 -28.33
N ILE A 475 -29.77 -23.79 -28.90
CA ILE A 475 -29.83 -22.34 -28.75
C ILE A 475 -30.35 -22.00 -27.35
N ASP A 476 -29.43 -21.74 -26.43
CA ASP A 476 -29.72 -21.32 -25.06
C ASP A 476 -29.47 -19.81 -24.87
N ASN A 477 -30.24 -19.00 -25.61
CA ASN A 477 -30.27 -17.56 -25.40
C ASN A 477 -31.72 -17.07 -25.34
N PRO A 478 -32.18 -16.55 -24.19
CA PRO A 478 -33.55 -16.11 -24.02
C PRO A 478 -33.94 -14.97 -24.97
N LEU A 479 -32.97 -14.18 -25.47
CA LEU A 479 -33.21 -13.15 -26.47
C LEU A 479 -33.57 -13.75 -27.84
N PHE A 480 -32.95 -14.87 -28.24
CA PHE A 480 -33.32 -15.53 -29.49
C PHE A 480 -34.69 -16.19 -29.39
N GLY A 481 -35.01 -16.80 -28.25
CA GLY A 481 -36.36 -17.28 -27.96
C GLY A 481 -37.39 -16.15 -27.97
N LEU A 482 -37.05 -15.00 -27.38
CA LEU A 482 -37.90 -13.81 -27.40
C LEU A 482 -38.15 -13.32 -28.83
N LEU A 483 -37.07 -13.11 -29.59
CA LEU A 483 -37.10 -12.51 -30.93
C LEU A 483 -37.75 -13.42 -31.98
N THR A 484 -37.46 -14.73 -31.94
CA THR A 484 -37.88 -15.70 -32.97
C THR A 484 -39.04 -16.59 -32.53
N GLY A 485 -39.45 -16.57 -31.27
CA GLY A 485 -40.48 -17.49 -30.76
C GLY A 485 -40.09 -18.98 -30.81
N GLY A 486 -38.80 -19.29 -31.02
CA GLY A 486 -38.29 -20.66 -31.17
C GLY A 486 -38.14 -21.14 -32.62
N SER A 487 -38.56 -20.34 -33.61
CA SER A 487 -38.33 -20.64 -35.03
C SER A 487 -38.34 -19.36 -35.85
N GLU A 488 -39.49 -18.70 -35.92
CA GLU A 488 -39.71 -17.43 -36.58
C GLU A 488 -40.81 -16.65 -35.85
N LYS A 489 -40.59 -15.36 -35.62
CA LYS A 489 -41.59 -14.50 -34.98
C LYS A 489 -41.55 -13.09 -35.57
N THR A 490 -42.74 -12.60 -35.87
CA THR A 490 -42.96 -11.25 -36.38
C THR A 490 -43.23 -10.29 -35.23
N TRP A 491 -42.43 -9.23 -35.17
CA TRP A 491 -42.65 -8.05 -34.35
C TRP A 491 -43.22 -6.95 -35.22
N ALA A 492 -44.11 -6.16 -34.67
CA ALA A 492 -44.65 -4.97 -35.32
C ALA A 492 -44.35 -3.76 -34.44
N ILE A 493 -44.05 -2.62 -35.06
CA ILE A 493 -44.03 -1.35 -34.35
C ILE A 493 -45.46 -1.02 -33.93
N ASP A 494 -45.68 -0.77 -32.63
CA ASP A 494 -47.01 -0.44 -32.11
C ASP A 494 -47.38 0.99 -32.46
N SER A 495 -48.05 1.15 -33.61
CA SER A 495 -48.61 2.40 -34.10
C SER A 495 -49.72 3.02 -33.24
N VAL A 496 -50.20 2.30 -32.21
CA VAL A 496 -51.33 2.71 -31.36
C VAL A 496 -50.86 3.23 -29.99
N GLY A 497 -49.69 2.79 -29.52
CA GLY A 497 -49.09 3.22 -28.25
C GLY A 497 -48.56 4.65 -28.27
N ASP A 498 -48.66 5.36 -27.14
CA ASP A 498 -48.10 6.70 -26.99
C ASP A 498 -46.55 6.66 -27.01
N ALA A 499 -45.92 7.61 -27.71
CA ALA A 499 -44.47 7.80 -27.80
C ALA A 499 -43.65 6.70 -28.55
N HIS A 500 -44.24 6.06 -29.56
CA HIS A 500 -43.51 5.13 -30.43
C HIS A 500 -42.58 5.86 -31.43
N PHE A 501 -41.61 5.10 -31.97
CA PHE A 501 -40.63 5.58 -32.95
C PHE A 501 -41.33 5.78 -34.30
N GLY A 502 -41.36 7.01 -34.83
CA GLY A 502 -41.99 7.33 -36.12
C GLY A 502 -41.00 8.01 -37.06
N VAL A 503 -40.34 7.23 -37.90
CA VAL A 503 -39.32 7.72 -38.84
C VAL A 503 -39.80 7.48 -40.26
N GLY A 504 -40.08 8.56 -41.00
CA GLY A 504 -40.62 8.44 -42.34
C GLY A 504 -41.27 9.74 -42.83
N PRO A 505 -41.61 9.82 -44.12
CA PRO A 505 -42.27 11.00 -44.66
C PRO A 505 -43.61 11.20 -43.95
N ASP A 506 -44.07 12.43 -43.82
CA ASP A 506 -45.41 12.74 -43.33
C ASP A 506 -46.33 12.93 -44.55
N PRO A 507 -47.08 11.90 -44.99
CA PRO A 507 -47.93 12.01 -46.17
C PRO A 507 -49.15 12.91 -45.97
N VAL A 508 -49.42 13.37 -44.74
CA VAL A 508 -50.62 14.15 -44.37
C VAL A 508 -50.33 15.51 -43.73
N GLY A 509 -49.10 15.80 -43.28
CA GLY A 509 -48.71 17.09 -42.72
C GLY A 509 -47.83 17.97 -43.60
N ALA A 510 -47.41 19.11 -43.06
CA ALA A 510 -46.81 20.22 -43.80
C ALA A 510 -45.37 19.95 -44.31
N ALA A 511 -44.78 18.83 -43.90
CA ALA A 511 -43.38 18.49 -44.16
C ALA A 511 -43.14 17.89 -45.55
N GLY A 512 -43.97 16.96 -46.04
CA GLY A 512 -43.74 16.28 -47.32
C GLY A 512 -42.70 15.15 -47.25
N ASN A 513 -42.10 14.78 -48.39
CA ASN A 513 -41.32 13.52 -48.58
C ASN A 513 -39.86 13.57 -48.08
N TYR A 514 -39.60 14.05 -46.86
CA TYR A 514 -38.26 13.97 -46.25
C TYR A 514 -38.32 13.31 -44.86
N PRO A 515 -37.23 12.68 -44.40
CA PRO A 515 -37.23 11.95 -43.12
C PRO A 515 -37.36 12.91 -41.93
N GLU A 516 -38.38 12.70 -41.11
CA GLU A 516 -38.55 13.37 -39.82
C GLU A 516 -38.41 12.38 -38.66
N TRP A 517 -37.76 12.83 -37.58
CA TRP A 517 -37.47 12.02 -36.40
C TRP A 517 -38.16 12.64 -35.18
N TYR A 518 -39.39 12.23 -34.88
CA TYR A 518 -40.09 12.65 -33.67
C TYR A 518 -41.05 11.57 -33.16
N ALA A 519 -41.49 11.73 -31.91
CA ALA A 519 -42.49 10.84 -31.31
C ALA A 519 -43.87 11.12 -31.91
N ALA A 520 -44.34 10.24 -32.78
CA ALA A 520 -45.64 10.36 -33.44
C ALA A 520 -46.80 9.98 -32.50
N LYS A 521 -47.96 10.58 -32.73
CA LYS A 521 -49.22 10.24 -32.03
C LYS A 521 -49.79 8.94 -32.58
N SER A 522 -50.65 8.30 -31.78
CA SER A 522 -51.42 7.13 -32.17
C SER A 522 -52.07 7.30 -33.55
N LEU A 523 -51.81 6.36 -34.45
CA LEU A 523 -52.28 6.30 -35.85
C LEU A 523 -51.99 7.54 -36.74
N GLU A 524 -51.08 8.43 -36.36
CA GLU A 524 -50.76 9.66 -37.11
C GLU A 524 -50.22 9.39 -38.53
N LYS A 525 -49.40 8.34 -38.70
CA LYS A 525 -48.73 8.01 -39.98
C LYS A 525 -49.07 6.60 -40.46
N SER A 526 -50.33 6.19 -40.38
CA SER A 526 -50.78 4.85 -40.83
C SER A 526 -50.38 4.59 -42.28
N GLY A 527 -49.76 3.44 -42.55
CA GLY A 527 -49.25 3.07 -43.88
C GLY A 527 -47.90 3.72 -44.22
N SER A 528 -47.09 4.05 -43.22
CA SER A 528 -45.75 4.63 -43.41
C SER A 528 -44.68 3.69 -42.87
N GLY A 529 -43.51 3.70 -43.53
CA GLY A 529 -42.30 3.01 -43.07
C GLY A 529 -41.90 3.39 -41.64
N MET A 530 -41.11 2.56 -40.97
CA MET A 530 -40.72 2.59 -39.54
C MET A 530 -41.80 3.10 -38.56
N TYR A 531 -43.09 2.91 -38.90
CA TYR A 531 -44.25 3.31 -38.09
C TYR A 531 -45.21 2.14 -37.89
N ASP A 532 -45.43 1.33 -38.92
CA ASP A 532 -46.17 0.07 -38.85
C ASP A 532 -45.41 -1.11 -39.50
N ASP A 533 -44.09 -0.96 -39.65
CA ASP A 533 -43.20 -1.99 -40.17
C ASP A 533 -43.24 -3.26 -39.34
N ARG A 534 -43.02 -4.38 -40.05
CA ARG A 534 -42.96 -5.71 -39.46
C ARG A 534 -41.59 -6.31 -39.66
N TYR A 535 -41.04 -6.81 -38.56
CA TYR A 535 -39.75 -7.46 -38.51
C TYR A 535 -39.95 -8.91 -38.13
N THR A 536 -39.68 -9.81 -39.07
CA THR A 536 -39.78 -11.25 -38.85
C THR A 536 -38.40 -11.83 -38.63
N PHE A 537 -38.05 -12.07 -37.37
CA PHE A 537 -36.75 -12.64 -37.02
C PHE A 537 -36.80 -14.16 -37.17
N LYS A 538 -35.79 -14.71 -37.85
CA LYS A 538 -35.65 -16.13 -38.14
C LYS A 538 -34.45 -16.69 -37.40
N LEU A 539 -34.67 -17.81 -36.72
CA LEU A 539 -33.62 -18.54 -36.02
C LEU A 539 -32.69 -19.26 -37.00
N SER A 540 -33.26 -19.79 -38.09
CA SER A 540 -32.50 -20.38 -39.18
C SER A 540 -31.88 -19.28 -40.06
N GLY A 541 -30.58 -19.37 -40.33
CA GLY A 541 -29.85 -18.40 -41.14
C GLY A 541 -29.55 -17.06 -40.47
N PHE A 542 -29.95 -16.86 -39.21
CA PHE A 542 -29.65 -15.66 -38.40
C PHE A 542 -29.98 -14.34 -39.12
N GLY A 543 -31.21 -14.24 -39.60
CA GLY A 543 -31.68 -13.09 -40.37
C GLY A 543 -33.02 -12.54 -39.87
N PHE A 544 -33.46 -11.45 -40.48
CA PHE A 544 -34.82 -10.98 -40.36
C PHE A 544 -35.34 -10.52 -41.71
N ASP A 545 -36.64 -10.73 -41.93
CA ASP A 545 -37.35 -10.06 -43.01
C ASP A 545 -37.94 -8.77 -42.48
N MET A 546 -37.76 -7.67 -43.21
CA MET A 546 -38.42 -6.40 -42.94
C MET A 546 -39.49 -6.19 -44.01
N VAL A 547 -40.75 -6.22 -43.59
CA VAL A 547 -41.86 -5.80 -44.44
C VAL A 547 -42.18 -4.36 -44.10
N THR A 548 -41.92 -3.46 -45.05
CA THR A 548 -42.19 -2.04 -44.90
C THR A 548 -43.41 -1.61 -45.68
N ASN A 549 -44.22 -0.70 -45.11
CA ASN A 549 -45.38 -0.13 -45.79
C ASN A 549 -45.11 1.29 -46.35
N GLY A 550 -43.84 1.70 -46.44
CA GLY A 550 -43.45 2.99 -47.02
C GLY A 550 -41.94 3.08 -47.28
N ASP A 551 -41.42 4.30 -47.34
CA ASP A 551 -40.00 4.52 -47.65
C ASP A 551 -39.10 4.27 -46.43
N VAL A 552 -37.98 3.58 -46.66
CA VAL A 552 -36.90 3.40 -45.67
C VAL A 552 -35.70 4.23 -46.09
N TYR A 553 -35.26 5.15 -45.22
CA TYR A 553 -34.11 5.99 -45.50
C TYR A 553 -32.83 5.35 -44.95
N VAL A 554 -31.89 5.04 -45.83
CA VAL A 554 -30.57 4.51 -45.48
C VAL A 554 -29.47 5.51 -45.79
N ASN A 555 -28.39 5.50 -45.01
CA ASN A 555 -27.21 6.30 -45.32
C ASN A 555 -26.60 5.81 -46.64
N THR A 556 -26.29 6.74 -47.55
CA THR A 556 -25.76 6.45 -48.89
C THR A 556 -24.40 5.76 -48.87
N GLU A 557 -23.57 5.94 -47.83
CA GLU A 557 -22.30 5.20 -47.66
C GLU A 557 -22.51 3.70 -47.35
N HIS A 558 -23.71 3.29 -46.97
CA HIS A 558 -24.08 1.92 -46.66
C HIS A 558 -25.12 1.33 -47.63
N ALA A 559 -25.62 2.13 -48.58
CA ALA A 559 -26.51 1.70 -49.64
C ALA A 559 -25.77 0.73 -50.58
N GLY A 560 -26.23 -0.52 -50.64
CA GLY A 560 -25.60 -1.59 -51.44
C GLY A 560 -24.54 -2.44 -50.72
N ILE A 561 -24.25 -2.17 -49.43
CA ILE A 561 -23.36 -3.00 -48.58
C ILE A 561 -24.15 -3.73 -47.48
N ALA A 562 -25.43 -3.38 -47.30
CA ALA A 562 -26.29 -3.99 -46.29
C ALA A 562 -26.87 -5.34 -46.76
N PRO A 563 -27.13 -6.30 -45.85
CA PRO A 563 -27.57 -7.67 -46.18
C PRO A 563 -29.06 -7.76 -46.60
N PHE A 564 -29.60 -6.72 -47.21
CA PHE A 564 -31.01 -6.64 -47.59
C PHE A 564 -31.16 -6.98 -49.07
N ASP A 565 -31.73 -8.15 -49.37
CA ASP A 565 -32.23 -8.47 -50.71
C ASP A 565 -33.63 -7.84 -50.85
N ASP A 566 -33.76 -6.77 -51.63
CA ASP A 566 -35.06 -6.21 -51.98
C ASP A 566 -35.78 -7.19 -52.93
N THR A 567 -36.73 -7.95 -52.39
CA THR A 567 -37.51 -8.93 -53.15
C THR A 567 -38.67 -8.31 -53.94
N THR A 568 -38.84 -6.98 -53.89
CA THR A 568 -39.98 -6.26 -54.45
C THR A 568 -39.63 -5.18 -55.47
N ALA A 569 -38.41 -5.14 -55.99
CA ALA A 569 -38.00 -4.20 -57.04
C ALA A 569 -38.90 -4.27 -58.29
N SER A 570 -40.00 -3.51 -58.27
CA SER A 570 -40.62 -2.90 -59.43
C SER A 570 -39.76 -1.71 -59.78
N ASN A 571 -38.94 -1.84 -60.83
CA ASN A 571 -38.22 -0.74 -61.45
C ASN A 571 -39.15 0.47 -61.67
N VAL A 572 -38.97 1.54 -60.89
CA VAL A 572 -38.93 2.93 -61.35
C VAL A 572 -38.00 3.73 -60.45
#